data_AF-A0A845DEL2-F1
#
_entry.id   AF-A0A845DEL2-F1
#
_cell.length_a   1.000
_cell.length_b   1.000
_cell.length_c   1.000
_cell.angle_alpha   90.00
_cell.angle_beta   90.00
_cell.angle_gamma   90.00
#
_symmetry.space_group_name_H-M   'P 1'
#
loop_
_entity.id
_entity.type
_entity.pdbx_description
1 polymer ?
#
loop_
_entity_poly.entity_id
_entity_poly.type
_entity_poly.pdbx_seq_one_letter_code
_entity_poly.pdbx_strand_id
1 'polypeptide(L)'
;IPTFPTAAVDPTGAGDAFCGGFLVGMAQTGDARQAALYGAVSASFIIKDFGVLHALRVDAAQAHSRLQQLQMRLARQDSNA
;
A
#
# COMPACT_ATOMS: atom_id res chain seq x y z
N ILE A 1 1.03 5.16 10.04
CA ILE A 1 1.12 5.51 8.59
C ILE A 1 -0.27 5.85 8.06
N PRO A 2 -0.40 6.72 7.03
CA PRO A 2 -1.69 6.99 6.39
C PRO A 2 -2.23 5.77 5.63
N THR A 3 -3.56 5.58 5.64
CA THR A 3 -4.24 4.58 4.82
C THR A 3 -4.46 5.09 3.40
N PHE A 4 -4.43 4.21 2.40
CA PHE A 4 -4.83 4.57 1.04
C PHE A 4 -6.36 4.49 0.90
N PRO A 5 -7.06 5.53 0.43
CA PRO A 5 -8.51 5.50 0.29
C PRO A 5 -8.93 4.49 -0.79
N THR A 6 -9.67 3.46 -0.41
CA THR A 6 -10.25 2.47 -1.32
C THR A 6 -11.50 1.86 -0.71
N ALA A 7 -12.38 1.31 -1.55
CA ALA A 7 -13.48 0.46 -1.08
C ALA A 7 -12.90 -0.84 -0.50
N ALA A 8 -13.42 -1.28 0.64
CA ALA A 8 -13.09 -2.56 1.26
C ALA A 8 -14.23 -3.54 1.00
N VAL A 9 -14.19 -4.21 -0.15
CA VAL A 9 -15.20 -5.16 -0.63
C VAL A 9 -14.94 -6.56 -0.06
N ASP A 10 -13.68 -7.01 -0.08
CA ASP A 10 -13.25 -8.32 0.45
C ASP A 10 -11.89 -8.16 1.17
N PRO A 11 -11.82 -8.30 2.50
CA PRO A 11 -10.57 -8.14 3.24
C PRO A 11 -9.62 -9.34 3.13
N THR A 12 -10.05 -10.44 2.50
CA THR A 12 -9.26 -11.68 2.41
C THR A 12 -7.93 -11.42 1.72
N GLY A 13 -6.83 -11.85 2.35
CA GLY A 13 -5.47 -11.68 1.81
C GLY A 13 -4.88 -10.27 1.92
N ALA A 14 -5.60 -9.30 2.49
CA ALA A 14 -5.09 -7.94 2.68
C ALA A 14 -3.84 -7.89 3.59
N GLY A 15 -3.81 -8.73 4.62
CA GLY A 15 -2.67 -8.88 5.53
C GLY A 15 -1.44 -9.46 4.83
N ASP A 16 -1.63 -10.52 4.03
CA ASP A 16 -0.54 -11.14 3.27
C ASP A 16 0.04 -10.16 2.24
N ALA A 17 -0.82 -9.41 1.55
CA ALA A 17 -0.41 -8.36 0.64
C ALA A 17 0.32 -7.21 1.36
N PHE A 18 -0.13 -6.83 2.56
CA PHE A 18 0.59 -5.85 3.38
C PHE A 18 1.99 -6.36 3.73
N CYS A 19 2.12 -7.58 4.22
CA CYS A 19 3.39 -8.18 4.60
C CYS A 19 4.34 -8.28 3.39
N GLY A 20 3.85 -8.74 2.23
CA GLY A 20 4.63 -8.80 1.00
C GLY A 20 5.13 -7.42 0.57
N GLY A 21 4.24 -6.42 0.56
CA GLY A 21 4.62 -5.04 0.25
C GLY A 21 5.60 -4.45 1.25
N PHE A 22 5.40 -4.71 2.55
CA PHE A 22 6.31 -4.27 3.61
C PHE A 22 7.71 -4.84 3.43
N LEU A 23 7.83 -6.14 3.17
CA LEU A 23 9.14 -6.78 2.96
C LEU A 23 9.88 -6.17 1.77
N VAL A 24 9.18 -5.93 0.64
CA VAL A 24 9.76 -5.25 -0.53
C VAL A 24 10.23 -3.84 -0.15
N GLY A 25 9.38 -3.05 0.52
CA GLY A 25 9.71 -1.70 0.92
C GLY A 25 10.89 -1.65 1.90
N MET A 26 10.97 -2.60 2.83
CA MET A 26 12.08 -2.73 3.76
C MET A 26 13.39 -3.06 3.03
N ALA A 27 13.35 -4.00 2.08
CA ALA A 27 14.50 -4.35 1.27
C ALA A 27 15.00 -3.19 0.38
N GLN A 28 14.07 -2.39 -0.16
CA GLN A 28 14.41 -1.28 -1.05
C GLN A 28 14.90 -0.02 -0.33
N THR A 29 14.38 0.24 0.88
CA THR A 29 14.56 1.54 1.53
C THR A 29 15.28 1.47 2.87
N GLY A 30 15.27 0.31 3.55
CA GLY A 30 15.79 0.17 4.90
C GLY A 30 15.00 0.91 5.98
N ASP A 31 13.90 1.58 5.63
CA ASP A 31 13.07 2.37 6.55
C ASP A 31 11.71 1.68 6.75
N ALA A 32 11.43 1.28 7.99
CA ALA A 32 10.18 0.63 8.37
C ALA A 32 8.93 1.50 8.12
N ARG A 33 9.05 2.83 8.26
CA ARG A 33 7.95 3.76 8.02
C ARG A 33 7.63 3.84 6.54
N GLN A 34 8.65 3.90 5.70
CA GLN A 34 8.51 3.85 4.25
C GLN A 34 8.01 2.46 3.80
N ALA A 35 8.54 1.38 4.35
CA ALA A 35 8.11 0.00 4.11
C ALA A 35 6.62 -0.21 4.40
N ALA A 36 6.11 0.35 5.49
CA ALA A 36 4.70 0.30 5.82
C ALA A 36 3.81 0.97 4.74
N LEU A 37 4.30 1.99 4.03
CA LEU A 37 3.57 2.57 2.89
C LEU A 37 3.47 1.59 1.71
N TYR A 38 4.53 0.83 1.42
CA TYR A 38 4.49 -0.23 0.39
C TYR A 38 3.46 -1.31 0.75
N GLY A 39 3.42 -1.71 2.02
CA GLY A 39 2.41 -2.63 2.54
C GLY A 39 1.00 -2.08 2.36
N ALA A 40 0.77 -0.81 2.75
CA ALA A 40 -0.53 -0.16 2.62
C ALA A 40 -1.00 -0.05 1.16
N VAL A 41 -0.08 0.23 0.22
CA VAL A 41 -0.37 0.22 -1.22
C VAL A 41 -0.80 -1.17 -1.67
N SER A 42 -0.04 -2.20 -1.31
CA SER A 42 -0.32 -3.59 -1.71
C SER A 42 -1.67 -4.07 -1.19
N ALA A 43 -1.96 -3.85 0.10
CA ALA A 43 -3.25 -4.19 0.70
C ALA A 43 -4.42 -3.43 0.05
N SER A 44 -4.21 -2.16 -0.33
CA SER A 44 -5.26 -1.34 -0.94
C SER A 44 -5.71 -1.81 -2.32
N PHE A 45 -4.94 -2.67 -3.00
CA PHE A 45 -5.38 -3.32 -4.23
C PHE A 45 -6.25 -4.54 -3.93
N ILE A 46 -5.82 -5.39 -3.00
CA ILE A 46 -6.51 -6.64 -2.66
C ILE A 46 -7.90 -6.40 -2.09
N ILE A 47 -8.08 -5.36 -1.26
CA ILE A 47 -9.38 -5.15 -0.62
C ILE A 47 -10.47 -4.61 -1.55
N LYS A 48 -10.13 -4.22 -2.78
CA LYS A 48 -11.00 -3.43 -3.66
C LYS A 48 -12.06 -4.26 -4.39
N ASP A 49 -11.87 -5.58 -4.52
CA ASP A 49 -12.77 -6.45 -5.28
C ASP A 49 -12.75 -7.87 -4.71
N PHE A 50 -13.73 -8.70 -5.08
CA PHE A 50 -13.91 -10.05 -4.52
C PHE A 50 -12.86 -11.04 -5.06
N GLY A 51 -12.23 -11.80 -4.15
CA GLY A 51 -11.25 -12.84 -4.49
C GLY A 51 -9.95 -12.30 -5.09
N VAL A 52 -8.95 -13.14 -5.34
CA VAL A 52 -7.57 -12.69 -5.65
C VAL A 52 -7.32 -12.27 -7.11
N LEU A 53 -8.16 -12.69 -8.05
CA LEU A 53 -7.85 -12.58 -9.50
C LEU A 53 -7.77 -11.13 -10.01
N HIS A 54 -8.43 -10.18 -9.34
CA HIS A 54 -8.35 -8.77 -9.73
C HIS A 54 -6.94 -8.18 -9.53
N ALA A 55 -6.14 -8.76 -8.64
CA ALA A 55 -4.75 -8.36 -8.42
C ALA A 55 -3.89 -8.52 -9.68
N LEU A 56 -4.24 -9.47 -10.56
CA LEU A 56 -3.55 -9.69 -11.84
C LEU A 56 -3.70 -8.53 -12.83
N ARG A 57 -4.63 -7.60 -12.57
CA ARG A 57 -4.87 -6.41 -13.39
C ARG A 57 -4.15 -5.17 -12.87
N VAL A 58 -3.42 -5.28 -11.76
CA VAL A 58 -2.66 -4.18 -11.18
C VAL A 58 -1.35 -4.05 -11.91
N ASP A 59 -1.08 -2.87 -12.43
CA ASP A 59 0.22 -2.56 -13.02
C ASP A 59 1.14 -1.82 -12.03
N ALA A 60 2.44 -1.83 -12.32
CA ALA A 60 3.43 -1.19 -11.48
C ALA A 60 3.21 0.34 -11.39
N ALA A 61 2.75 0.99 -12.47
CA ALA A 61 2.56 2.44 -12.47
C ALA A 61 1.46 2.87 -11.48
N GLN A 62 0.39 2.10 -11.37
CA GLN A 62 -0.66 2.28 -10.37
C GLN A 62 -0.11 2.16 -8.95
N ALA A 63 0.71 1.14 -8.68
CA ALA A 63 1.32 0.97 -7.36
C ALA A 63 2.24 2.15 -7.00
N HIS A 64 3.08 2.60 -7.93
CA HIS A 64 3.96 3.75 -7.73
C HIS A 64 3.17 5.04 -7.50
N SER A 65 2.09 5.26 -8.27
CA SER A 65 1.22 6.42 -8.08
C SER A 65 0.60 6.46 -6.68
N ARG A 66 0.09 5.32 -6.19
CA ARG A 66 -0.46 5.23 -4.82
C ARG A 66 0.61 5.49 -3.75
N LEU A 67 1.82 4.95 -3.96
CA LEU A 67 2.93 5.14 -3.03
C LEU A 67 3.31 6.63 -2.91
N GLN A 68 3.44 7.33 -4.04
CA GLN A 68 3.72 8.77 -4.07
C GLN A 68 2.65 9.57 -3.33
N GLN A 69 1.37 9.24 -3.51
CA GLN A 69 0.27 9.89 -2.79
C GLN A 69 0.38 9.69 -1.27
N LEU A 70 0.72 8.48 -0.82
CA LEU A 70 0.91 8.21 0.61
C LEU A 70 2.14 8.94 1.18
N GLN A 71 3.25 8.98 0.45
CA GLN A 71 4.45 9.72 0.84
C GLN A 71 4.16 11.22 0.99
N MET A 72 3.45 11.81 0.02
CA MET A 72 3.01 13.21 0.10
C MET A 72 2.12 13.47 1.32
N ARG A 73 1.20 12.56 1.64
CA ARG A 73 0.34 12.68 2.83
C ARG A 73 1.13 12.56 4.12
N LEU A 74 2.09 11.63 4.18
CA LEU A 74 2.96 11.45 5.34
C LEU A 74 3.79 12.70 5.60
N ALA A 75 4.43 13.27 4.56
CA ALA A 75 5.21 14.50 4.68
C ALA A 75 4.38 15.70 5.19
N ARG A 76 3.12 15.81 4.76
CA ARG A 76 2.19 16.85 5.26
C ARG A 76 1.83 16.64 6.74
N GLN A 77 1.71 15.39 7.19
CA GLN A 77 1.46 15.09 8.60
C GLN A 77 2.66 15.45 9.47
N ASP A 78 3.87 15.14 9.00
CA ASP A 78 5.11 15.46 9.72
C ASP A 78 5.37 16.97 9.79
N SER A 79 4.90 17.76 8.81
CA SER A 79 5.01 19.23 8.82
C SER A 79 4.01 19.93 9.74
N ASN A 80 2.98 19.22 10.19
CA ASN A 80 1.91 19.73 11.06
C ASN A 80 2.04 19.26 12.52
N ALA A 81 3.10 18.51 12.84
CA ALA A 81 3.41 17.99 14.17
C ALA A 81 4.56 18.78 14.81
#